data_AF-A0A0E0AXK8-F1
#
_entry.id   AF-A0A0E0AXK8-F1
#
_cell.length_a   1.000
_cell.length_b   1.000
_cell.length_c   1.000
_cell.angle_alpha   90.00
_cell.angle_beta   90.00
_cell.angle_gamma   90.00
#
_symmetry.space_group_name_H-M   'P 1'
#
loop_
_entity.id
_entity.type
_entity.pdbx_description
1 polymer ?
#
loop_
_entity_poly.entity_id
_entity_poly.type
_entity_poly.pdbx_seq_one_letter_code
_entity_poly.pdbx_strand_id
1 'polypeptide(L)'
;MASPSLTSLFSAAAAAGVRTLGSPASVRLCSHRQRRRRLVVAFVRWRYKGTARKEAALSELIERKVAEATEACAGEAAGEAGCRVAWDEVEEVSQAKAGLRHQIAQGADDPLEPFCSHNPLADDCAVVYDDDDDE
;
A
#
# COMPACT_ATOMS: atom_id res chain seq x y z
N MET A 1 57.24 28.23 -13.22
CA MET A 1 58.34 27.77 -14.10
C MET A 1 58.52 26.27 -13.90
N ALA A 2 58.63 25.54 -15.01
CA ALA A 2 59.05 24.14 -15.15
C ALA A 2 58.15 22.99 -14.63
N SER A 3 57.27 22.52 -15.51
CA SER A 3 57.23 21.08 -15.88
C SER A 3 58.36 20.82 -16.91
N PRO A 4 58.59 19.60 -17.45
CA PRO A 4 58.35 18.22 -16.99
C PRO A 4 59.64 17.36 -17.17
N SER A 5 59.60 16.05 -16.91
CA SER A 5 60.52 15.11 -17.58
C SER A 5 59.84 13.79 -17.91
N LEU A 6 59.94 13.48 -19.21
CA LEU A 6 59.56 12.29 -19.98
C LEU A 6 60.53 11.13 -19.60
N THR A 7 60.38 9.84 -19.87
CA THR A 7 59.92 9.00 -21.01
C THR A 7 59.83 7.57 -20.41
N SER A 8 59.09 6.60 -20.96
CA SER A 8 59.62 5.74 -22.02
C SER A 8 58.56 4.74 -22.49
N LEU A 9 58.55 4.57 -23.81
CA LEU A 9 57.73 3.68 -24.61
C LEU A 9 58.38 2.29 -24.68
N PHE A 10 57.59 1.22 -24.65
CA PHE A 10 57.90 0.02 -25.42
C PHE A 10 56.64 -0.59 -26.04
N SER A 11 56.86 -1.06 -27.27
CA SER A 11 55.92 -1.32 -28.35
C SER A 11 55.08 -2.61 -28.22
N ALA A 12 54.05 -2.61 -29.06
CA ALA A 12 53.05 -3.63 -29.32
C ALA A 12 53.57 -5.05 -29.65
N ALA A 13 52.72 -6.03 -29.36
CA ALA A 13 52.57 -7.23 -30.17
C ALA A 13 51.08 -7.55 -30.33
N ALA A 14 50.60 -7.48 -31.57
CA ALA A 14 49.32 -8.01 -31.97
C ALA A 14 49.41 -9.54 -32.05
N ALA A 15 48.43 -10.24 -31.49
CA ALA A 15 48.13 -11.63 -31.86
C ALA A 15 46.62 -11.75 -32.06
N ALA A 16 46.26 -11.99 -33.32
CA ALA A 16 44.93 -12.36 -33.73
C ALA A 16 44.54 -13.72 -33.14
N GLY A 17 43.28 -13.89 -32.72
CA GLY A 17 42.80 -15.21 -32.32
C GLY A 17 41.36 -15.25 -31.84
N VAL A 18 40.50 -15.75 -32.73
CA VAL A 18 39.22 -16.43 -32.46
C VAL A 18 37.99 -15.56 -32.17
N ARG A 19 37.12 -15.57 -33.18
CA ARG A 19 35.70 -15.25 -33.12
C ARG A 19 35.01 -16.08 -32.01
N THR A 20 34.48 -15.44 -30.99
CA THR A 20 33.27 -15.97 -30.33
C THR A 20 32.07 -15.24 -30.90
N LEU A 21 31.38 -15.96 -31.79
CA LEU A 21 30.02 -15.69 -32.22
C LEU A 21 29.13 -15.43 -31.00
N GLY A 22 28.14 -14.57 -31.20
CA GLY A 22 27.40 -13.87 -30.16
C GLY A 22 26.91 -14.74 -29.00
N SER A 23 27.05 -14.21 -27.80
CA SER A 23 26.13 -14.54 -26.72
C SER A 23 24.78 -13.94 -27.14
N PRO A 24 23.74 -14.74 -27.45
CA PRO A 24 22.43 -14.14 -27.59
C PRO A 24 22.15 -13.54 -26.22
N ALA A 25 21.85 -12.25 -26.20
CA ALA A 25 21.17 -11.67 -25.06
C ALA A 25 20.05 -12.65 -24.72
N SER A 26 20.17 -13.33 -23.57
CA SER A 26 19.04 -13.97 -22.94
C SER A 26 18.10 -12.82 -22.63
N VAL A 27 17.30 -12.44 -23.62
CA VAL A 27 16.11 -11.64 -23.44
C VAL A 27 15.34 -12.47 -22.43
N ARG A 28 15.43 -12.08 -21.16
CA ARG A 28 14.56 -12.62 -20.14
C ARG A 28 13.18 -12.28 -20.66
N LEU A 29 12.52 -13.28 -21.25
CA LEU A 29 11.10 -13.23 -21.51
C LEU A 29 10.49 -13.14 -20.11
N CYS A 30 10.42 -11.93 -19.57
CA CYS A 30 9.78 -11.68 -18.29
C CYS A 30 8.34 -12.11 -18.51
N SER A 31 8.04 -13.34 -18.10
CA SER A 31 6.74 -13.96 -18.28
C SER A 31 5.70 -12.94 -17.84
N HIS A 32 4.74 -12.64 -18.72
CA HIS A 32 3.69 -11.67 -18.45
C HIS A 32 2.99 -11.96 -17.10
N ARG A 33 2.95 -13.23 -16.68
CA ARG A 33 2.52 -13.69 -15.35
C ARG A 33 3.36 -13.15 -14.19
N GLN A 34 4.69 -13.14 -14.30
CA GLN A 34 5.59 -12.56 -13.28
C GLN A 34 5.46 -11.04 -13.20
N ARG A 35 5.28 -10.35 -14.33
CA ARG A 35 5.03 -8.90 -14.35
C ARG A 35 3.69 -8.56 -13.67
N ARG A 36 2.61 -9.28 -13.98
CA ARG A 36 1.30 -9.10 -13.35
C ARG A 36 1.34 -9.32 -11.83
N ARG A 37 1.98 -10.39 -11.35
CA ARG A 37 2.14 -10.64 -9.90
C ARG A 37 2.86 -9.51 -9.16
N ARG A 38 3.94 -8.96 -9.74
CA ARG A 38 4.67 -7.83 -9.14
C ARG A 38 3.81 -6.57 -9.02
N LEU A 39 2.98 -6.28 -10.03
CA LEU A 39 2.07 -5.14 -10.03
C LEU A 39 1.00 -5.28 -8.93
N VAL A 40 0.41 -6.48 -8.78
CA VAL A 40 -0.57 -6.76 -7.71
C VAL A 40 0.05 -6.56 -6.32
N VAL A 41 1.22 -7.14 -6.06
CA VAL A 41 1.92 -6.98 -4.76
C VAL A 41 2.26 -5.52 -4.48
N ALA A 42 2.73 -4.78 -5.50
CA ALA A 42 3.02 -3.36 -5.36
C ALA A 42 1.75 -2.54 -5.05
N PHE A 43 0.63 -2.86 -5.70
CA PHE A 43 -0.66 -2.21 -5.48
C PHE A 43 -1.20 -2.48 -4.07
N VAL A 44 -1.17 -3.73 -3.60
CA VAL A 44 -1.58 -4.09 -2.23
C VAL A 44 -0.72 -3.36 -1.19
N ARG A 45 0.60 -3.34 -1.37
CA ARG A 45 1.52 -2.59 -0.49
C ARG A 45 1.23 -1.10 -0.48
N TRP A 46 0.91 -0.50 -1.63
CA TRP A 46 0.55 0.91 -1.71
C TRP A 46 -0.76 1.20 -0.99
N ARG A 47 -1.79 0.36 -1.18
CA ARG A 47 -3.09 0.47 -0.53
C ARG A 47 -3.00 0.32 1.00
N TYR A 48 -2.19 -0.64 1.48
CA TYR A 48 -1.88 -0.79 2.91
C TYR A 48 -1.16 0.44 3.49
N LYS A 49 -0.15 0.97 2.77
CA LYS A 49 0.53 2.20 3.21
C LYS A 49 -0.42 3.41 3.24
N GLY A 50 -1.35 3.49 2.29
CA GLY A 50 -2.36 4.56 2.24
C GLY A 50 -3.32 4.52 3.43
N THR A 51 -3.85 3.34 3.75
CA THR A 51 -4.75 3.15 4.91
C THR A 51 -4.05 3.42 6.23
N ALA A 52 -2.82 2.92 6.42
CA ALA A 52 -2.03 3.21 7.62
C ALA A 52 -1.75 4.71 7.82
N ARG A 53 -1.44 5.45 6.75
CA ARG A 53 -1.27 6.91 6.82
C ARG A 53 -2.56 7.62 7.20
N LYS A 54 -3.70 7.18 6.65
CA LYS A 54 -5.01 7.77 6.96
C LYS A 54 -5.39 7.54 8.42
N GLU A 55 -5.17 6.34 8.95
CA GLU A 55 -5.41 6.02 10.36
C GLU A 55 -4.52 6.84 11.31
N ALA A 56 -3.25 7.03 10.96
CA ALA A 56 -2.34 7.89 11.72
C ALA A 56 -2.81 9.36 11.72
N ALA A 57 -3.20 9.90 10.57
CA ALA A 57 -3.71 11.27 10.46
C ALA A 57 -5.00 11.50 11.26
N LEU A 58 -5.91 10.53 11.28
CA LEU A 58 -7.12 10.60 12.11
C LEU A 58 -6.78 10.54 13.61
N SER A 59 -5.77 9.75 13.99
CA SER A 59 -5.32 9.67 15.38
C SER A 59 -4.77 11.02 15.88
N GLU A 60 -3.90 11.65 15.08
CA GLU A 60 -3.37 12.99 15.38
C GLU A 60 -4.49 14.05 15.44
N LEU A 61 -5.48 13.95 14.55
CA LEU A 61 -6.61 14.87 14.57
C LEU A 61 -7.48 14.71 15.82
N ILE A 62 -7.71 13.47 16.30
CA ILE A 62 -8.43 13.22 17.56
C ILE A 62 -7.67 13.87 18.72
N GLU A 63 -6.36 13.67 18.81
CA GLU A 63 -5.54 14.28 19.88
C GLU A 63 -5.64 15.81 19.89
N ARG A 64 -5.59 16.45 18.71
CA ARG A 64 -5.81 17.90 18.60
C ARG A 64 -7.21 18.31 19.04
N LYS A 65 -8.25 17.60 18.59
CA LYS A 65 -9.65 17.91 18.93
C LYS A 65 -9.95 17.72 20.41
N VAL A 66 -9.34 16.72 21.05
CA VAL A 66 -9.43 16.52 22.50
C VAL A 66 -8.79 17.70 23.25
N ALA A 67 -7.65 18.20 22.78
CA ALA A 67 -7.02 19.38 23.38
C ALA A 67 -7.90 20.64 23.21
N GLU A 68 -8.45 20.87 22.00
CA GLU A 68 -9.38 21.97 21.71
C GLU A 68 -10.64 21.88 22.58
N ALA A 69 -11.24 20.70 22.72
CA ALA A 69 -12.41 20.48 23.57
C ALA A 69 -12.09 20.70 25.05
N THR A 70 -10.93 20.24 25.51
CA THR A 70 -10.47 20.47 26.90
C THR A 70 -10.32 21.96 27.18
N GLU A 71 -9.74 22.73 26.26
CA GLU A 71 -9.60 24.19 26.38
C GLU A 71 -10.97 24.89 26.35
N ALA A 72 -11.86 24.50 25.43
CA ALA A 72 -13.20 25.07 25.30
C ALA A 72 -14.06 24.86 26.56
N CYS A 73 -13.84 23.77 27.29
CA CYS A 73 -14.52 23.46 28.54
C CYS A 73 -13.85 24.05 29.79
N ALA A 74 -12.62 24.57 29.70
CA ALA A 74 -11.84 25.04 30.85
C ALA A 74 -11.99 26.54 31.17
N GLY A 75 -12.59 27.34 30.27
CA GLY A 75 -12.73 28.79 30.47
C GLY A 75 -13.91 29.19 31.37
N GLU A 76 -13.83 30.32 32.07
CA GLU A 76 -14.98 30.89 32.83
C GLU A 76 -16.16 31.30 31.92
N ALA A 77 -15.89 31.49 30.62
CA ALA A 77 -16.89 31.68 29.58
C ALA A 77 -17.28 30.38 28.86
N ALA A 78 -16.91 29.20 29.40
CA ALA A 78 -17.33 27.91 28.89
C ALA A 78 -18.85 27.79 29.04
N GLY A 79 -19.58 28.28 28.05
CA GLY A 79 -20.97 27.94 27.88
C GLY A 79 -21.06 26.43 27.69
N GLU A 80 -21.93 25.78 28.44
CA GLU A 80 -22.23 24.34 28.33
C GLU A 80 -22.46 23.92 26.87
N ALA A 81 -23.04 24.83 26.06
CA ALA A 81 -23.23 24.64 24.62
C ALA A 81 -21.92 24.55 23.82
N GLY A 82 -20.92 25.41 24.09
CA GLY A 82 -19.64 25.41 23.38
C GLY A 82 -18.77 24.20 23.73
N CYS A 83 -18.77 23.83 25.01
CA CYS A 83 -18.10 22.61 25.48
C CYS A 83 -18.72 21.35 24.84
N ARG A 84 -20.06 21.26 24.78
CA ARG A 84 -20.75 20.15 24.12
C ARG A 84 -20.40 20.05 22.64
N VAL A 85 -20.47 21.16 21.90
CA VAL A 85 -20.13 21.18 20.46
C VAL A 85 -18.68 20.74 20.22
N ALA A 86 -17.74 21.16 21.06
CA ALA A 86 -16.35 20.75 20.90
C ALA A 86 -16.17 19.23 21.13
N TRP A 87 -16.92 18.63 22.06
CA TRP A 87 -16.93 17.18 22.25
C TRP A 87 -17.67 16.43 21.14
N ASP A 88 -18.73 17.01 20.56
CA ASP A 88 -19.40 16.44 19.38
C ASP A 88 -18.40 16.32 18.20
N GLU A 89 -17.51 17.30 18.01
CA GLU A 89 -16.46 17.21 16.99
C GLU A 89 -15.44 16.09 17.27
N VAL A 90 -15.10 15.84 18.53
CA VAL A 90 -14.23 14.71 18.92
C VAL A 90 -14.90 13.37 18.59
N GLU A 91 -16.20 13.26 18.86
CA GLU A 91 -17.01 12.08 18.56
C GLU A 91 -17.01 11.79 17.06
N GLU A 92 -17.28 12.78 16.22
CA GLU A 92 -17.32 12.63 14.76
C GLU A 92 -15.98 12.16 14.18
N VAL A 93 -14.85 12.73 14.61
CA VAL A 93 -13.53 12.29 14.14
C VAL A 93 -13.21 10.88 14.64
N SER A 94 -13.61 10.54 15.87
CA SER A 94 -13.43 9.21 16.43
C SER A 94 -14.27 8.17 15.69
N GLN A 95 -15.50 8.51 15.33
CA GLN A 95 -16.37 7.68 14.50
C GLN A 95 -15.78 7.49 13.10
N ALA A 96 -15.22 8.53 12.49
CA ALA A 96 -14.54 8.42 11.20
C ALA A 96 -13.34 7.44 11.26
N LYS A 97 -12.57 7.43 12.37
CA LYS A 97 -11.49 6.46 12.60
C LYS A 97 -12.02 5.05 12.80
N ALA A 98 -13.07 4.87 13.61
CA ALA A 98 -13.70 3.57 13.81
C ALA A 98 -14.27 3.01 12.48
N GLY A 99 -14.95 3.86 11.70
CA GLY A 99 -15.46 3.51 10.37
C GLY A 99 -14.36 3.11 9.40
N LEU A 100 -13.21 3.79 9.42
CA LEU A 100 -12.04 3.37 8.62
C LEU A 100 -11.57 1.97 9.01
N ARG A 101 -11.44 1.67 10.32
CA ARG A 101 -11.01 0.34 10.79
C ARG A 101 -12.01 -0.74 10.41
N HIS A 102 -13.31 -0.42 10.49
CA HIS A 102 -14.37 -1.32 10.06
C HIS A 102 -14.29 -1.62 8.56
N GLN A 103 -14.11 -0.60 7.72
CA GLN A 103 -13.91 -0.77 6.27
C GLN A 103 -12.67 -1.58 5.94
N ILE A 104 -11.57 -1.43 6.69
CA ILE A 104 -10.36 -2.23 6.51
C ILE A 104 -10.62 -3.69 6.86
N ALA A 105 -11.37 -3.94 7.94
CA ALA A 105 -11.71 -5.30 8.38
C ALA A 105 -12.68 -5.98 7.40
N GLN A 106 -13.68 -5.25 6.89
CA GLN A 106 -14.65 -5.77 5.92
C GLN A 106 -14.06 -5.95 4.53
N GLY A 107 -13.29 -4.95 4.04
CA GLY A 107 -12.67 -4.98 2.72
C GLY A 107 -11.42 -5.85 2.63
N ALA A 108 -11.09 -6.61 3.68
CA ALA A 108 -10.30 -7.81 3.58
C ALA A 108 -11.22 -8.95 3.08
N ASP A 109 -11.78 -8.75 1.88
CA ASP A 109 -12.62 -9.76 1.23
C ASP A 109 -11.83 -11.07 1.15
N ASP A 110 -12.53 -12.19 1.30
CA ASP A 110 -11.93 -13.50 1.11
C ASP A 110 -11.17 -13.50 -0.23
N PRO A 111 -9.86 -13.81 -0.25
CA PRO A 111 -9.12 -13.92 -1.51
C PRO A 111 -9.79 -14.83 -2.56
N LEU A 112 -10.66 -15.73 -2.14
CA LEU A 112 -11.45 -16.63 -2.99
C LEU A 112 -12.68 -15.96 -3.63
N GLU A 113 -13.26 -14.93 -3.02
CA GLU A 113 -14.48 -14.24 -3.48
C GLU A 113 -14.35 -13.71 -4.94
N PRO A 114 -13.30 -12.93 -5.30
CA PRO A 114 -13.13 -12.47 -6.68
C PRO A 114 -12.93 -13.60 -7.69
N PHE A 115 -12.41 -14.75 -7.23
CA PHE A 115 -12.24 -15.93 -8.06
C PHE A 115 -13.58 -16.62 -8.31
N CYS A 116 -14.39 -16.83 -7.28
CA CYS A 116 -15.70 -17.46 -7.40
C CYS A 116 -16.71 -16.61 -8.18
N SER A 117 -16.65 -15.27 -8.06
CA SER A 117 -17.45 -14.35 -8.88
C SER A 117 -17.30 -14.58 -10.40
N HIS A 118 -16.13 -15.02 -10.85
CA HIS A 118 -15.85 -15.31 -12.27
C HIS A 118 -15.84 -16.81 -12.60
N ASN A 119 -15.86 -17.69 -11.59
CA ASN A 119 -15.75 -19.15 -11.75
C ASN A 119 -16.77 -19.86 -10.83
N PRO A 120 -18.09 -19.65 -11.02
CA PRO A 120 -19.11 -20.18 -10.11
C PRO A 120 -19.23 -21.71 -10.09
N LEU A 121 -18.69 -22.38 -11.10
CA LEU A 121 -18.72 -23.85 -11.23
C LEU A 121 -17.40 -24.51 -10.80
N ALA A 122 -16.43 -23.75 -10.31
CA ALA A 122 -15.22 -24.34 -9.75
C ALA A 122 -15.58 -25.12 -8.47
N ASP A 123 -14.90 -26.24 -8.22
CA ASP A 123 -15.17 -27.09 -7.04
C ASP A 123 -15.03 -26.29 -5.73
N ASP A 124 -14.09 -25.34 -5.69
CA ASP A 124 -13.87 -24.43 -4.55
C ASP A 124 -14.96 -23.35 -4.40
N CYS A 125 -15.88 -23.23 -5.37
CA CYS A 125 -16.87 -22.16 -5.48
C CYS A 125 -18.32 -22.66 -5.61
N ALA A 126 -18.54 -23.97 -5.66
CA ALA A 126 -19.87 -24.55 -5.78
C ALA A 126 -20.67 -24.27 -4.50
N VAL A 127 -21.76 -23.52 -4.62
CA VAL A 127 -22.71 -23.30 -3.53
C VAL A 127 -23.79 -24.38 -3.61
N VAL A 128 -23.91 -25.21 -2.57
CA VAL A 128 -25.02 -26.15 -2.42
C VAL A 128 -26.18 -25.39 -1.81
N TYR A 129 -27.30 -25.31 -2.52
CA TYR A 129 -28.56 -24.86 -1.94
C TYR A 129 -29.19 -26.09 -1.28
N ASP A 130 -29.33 -26.06 0.04
CA ASP A 130 -30.12 -27.07 0.75
C ASP A 130 -31.60 -26.70 0.54
N ASP A 131 -32.33 -27.52 -0.23
CA ASP A 131 -33.76 -27.34 -0.54
C ASP A 131 -34.67 -27.67 0.67
N ASP A 132 -34.19 -27.51 1.91
CA ASP A 132 -34.87 -27.96 3.14
C ASP A 132 -35.75 -26.88 3.81
N ASP A 133 -35.99 -25.73 3.18
CA ASP A 133 -36.85 -24.63 3.69
C ASP A 133 -38.25 -24.58 3.02
N ASP A 134 -38.88 -25.74 2.81
CA ASP A 134 -40.31 -25.86 2.43
C ASP A 134 -41.13 -26.46 3.60
N GLU A 135 -41.63 -25.61 4.51
CA GLU A 135 -42.76 -25.89 5.43
C GLU A 135 -43.94 -24.95 5.15
#